data_AF-A0A091M0J5-F1
#
_entry.id   AF-A0A091M0J5-F1
#
_cell.length_a   1.000
_cell.length_b   1.000
_cell.length_c   1.000
_cell.angle_alpha   90.00
_cell.angle_beta   90.00
_cell.angle_gamma   90.00
#
_symmetry.space_group_name_H-M   'P 1'
#
loop_
_entity.id
_entity.type
_entity.pdbx_description
1 polymer ?
#
loop_
_entity_poly.entity_id
_entity_poly.type
_entity_poly.pdbx_seq_one_letter_code
_entity_poly.pdbx_strand_id
1 'polypeptide(L)'
;GRLPRRLYCGHTFCQACLKRLDAVANEQRWIPCPQCRQNTPTPRGGVAMLDLDLATFLAVKADKEHPQMASRSQPDLATKGLCKEKVITQQPVGLCQDAVPPVLFPRHSCCRPCLCC
;
A
#
# COMPACT_ATOMS: atom_id res chain seq x y z
N GLY A 1 -3.18 19.00 -2.35
CA GLY A 1 -4.04 17.83 -2.04
C GLY A 1 -3.32 16.86 -1.11
N ARG A 2 -4.04 16.23 -0.17
CA ARG A 2 -3.54 15.13 0.67
C ARG A 2 -3.58 13.79 -0.11
N LEU A 3 -3.04 13.81 -1.33
CA LEU A 3 -2.96 12.61 -2.16
C LEU A 3 -1.73 11.80 -1.72
N PRO A 4 -1.90 10.56 -1.24
CA PRO A 4 -0.79 9.73 -0.80
C PRO A 4 -0.01 9.19 -2.00
N ARG A 5 1.27 9.53 -2.10
CA ARG A 5 2.17 9.14 -3.19
C ARG A 5 3.24 8.20 -2.66
N ARG A 6 3.52 7.13 -3.39
CA ARG A 6 4.50 6.12 -3.01
C ARG A 6 5.87 6.42 -3.62
N LEU A 7 6.91 6.36 -2.79
CA LEU A 7 8.31 6.45 -3.19
C LEU A 7 8.84 5.08 -3.63
N TYR A 8 10.02 5.04 -4.25
CA TYR A 8 10.57 3.79 -4.82
C TYR A 8 10.92 2.75 -3.75
N CYS A 9 11.18 3.21 -2.53
CA CYS A 9 11.38 2.34 -1.36
C CYS A 9 10.08 1.74 -0.81
N GLY A 10 8.91 2.06 -1.38
CA GLY A 10 7.61 1.56 -0.93
C GLY A 10 6.89 2.41 0.11
N HIS A 11 7.57 3.39 0.72
CA HIS A 11 6.93 4.29 1.69
C HIS A 11 6.03 5.33 1.02
N THR A 12 4.92 5.67 1.68
CA THR A 12 3.88 6.56 1.17
C THR A 12 3.80 7.85 1.98
N PHE A 13 3.77 9.00 1.31
CA PHE A 13 3.62 10.32 1.93
C PHE A 13 2.69 11.22 1.13
N CYS A 14 2.19 12.28 1.76
CA CYS A 14 1.32 13.22 1.08
C CYS A 14 2.04 13.96 -0.07
N GLN A 15 1.37 14.20 -1.20
CA GLN A 15 1.95 14.89 -2.37
C GLN A 15 2.52 16.27 -2.00
N ALA A 16 1.84 17.02 -1.13
CA ALA A 16 2.33 18.32 -0.67
C ALA A 16 3.62 18.19 0.16
N CYS A 17 3.76 17.08 0.89
CA CYS A 17 4.93 16.76 1.71
C CYS A 17 6.12 16.45 0.82
N LEU A 18 5.93 15.55 -0.15
CA LEU A 18 6.97 15.19 -1.11
C LEU A 18 7.42 16.39 -1.98
N LYS A 19 6.50 17.30 -2.36
CA LYS A 19 6.86 18.54 -3.06
C LYS A 19 7.83 19.43 -2.28
N ARG A 20 7.80 19.40 -0.95
CA ARG A 20 8.74 20.16 -0.10
C ARG A 20 10.10 19.49 0.02
N LEU A 21 10.18 18.18 -0.24
CA LEU A 21 11.41 17.39 -0.17
C LEU A 21 12.12 17.27 -1.53
N ASP A 22 11.45 17.68 -2.60
CA ASP A 22 11.91 17.58 -3.98
C ASP A 22 13.07 18.55 -4.27
N ALA A 23 14.29 18.03 -4.21
CA ALA A 23 15.53 18.80 -4.31
C ALA A 23 16.27 18.53 -5.64
N VAL A 24 17.02 19.52 -6.11
CA VAL A 24 17.88 19.37 -7.31
C VAL A 24 19.27 18.94 -6.86
N ALA A 25 19.80 17.87 -7.47
CA ALA A 25 21.18 17.42 -7.31
C ALA A 25 21.69 16.82 -8.63
N ASN A 26 22.87 17.25 -9.08
CA ASN A 26 23.47 16.82 -10.36
C ASN A 26 22.51 17.01 -11.54
N GLU A 27 21.91 18.20 -11.66
CA GLU A 27 20.95 18.58 -12.73
C GLU A 27 19.65 17.75 -12.76
N GLN A 28 19.48 16.79 -11.85
CA GLN A 28 18.32 15.94 -11.72
C GLN A 28 17.58 16.21 -10.40
N ARG A 29 16.26 16.03 -10.40
CA ARG A 29 15.43 16.19 -9.21
C ARG A 29 15.27 14.86 -8.46
N TRP A 30 15.36 14.92 -7.14
CA TRP A 30 15.33 13.77 -6.24
C TRP A 30 14.50 14.07 -5.00
N ILE A 31 13.85 13.02 -4.49
CA ILE A 31 13.03 13.07 -3.28
C ILE A 31 13.61 12.05 -2.30
N PRO A 32 14.26 12.48 -1.21
CA PRO A 32 14.72 11.57 -0.17
C PRO A 32 13.52 11.06 0.63
N CYS A 33 13.49 9.75 0.91
CA CYS A 33 12.49 9.17 1.80
C CYS A 33 12.75 9.61 3.26
N PRO A 34 11.78 10.21 3.97
CA PRO A 34 11.92 10.56 5.39
C PRO A 34 12.20 9.38 6.32
N GLN A 35 11.76 8.16 5.93
CA GLN A 35 11.84 6.97 6.78
C GLN A 35 13.15 6.18 6.59
N CYS A 36 13.55 5.93 5.35
CA CYS A 36 14.72 5.09 5.05
C CYS A 36 15.84 5.82 4.30
N ARG A 37 15.68 7.12 4.03
CA ARG A 37 16.65 7.98 3.32
C ARG A 37 16.99 7.56 1.89
N GLN A 38 16.33 6.53 1.34
CA GLN A 38 16.48 6.16 -0.05
C GLN A 38 15.96 7.27 -0.97
N ASN A 39 16.73 7.57 -2.02
CA ASN A 39 16.40 8.59 -3.00
C ASN A 39 15.45 8.04 -4.06
N THR A 40 14.41 8.80 -4.37
CA THR A 40 13.52 8.56 -5.50
C THR A 40 13.71 9.66 -6.53
N PRO A 41 14.13 9.37 -7.77
CA PRO A 41 14.18 10.38 -8.83
C PRO A 41 12.79 10.93 -9.11
N THR A 42 12.68 12.24 -9.19
CA THR A 42 11.43 12.92 -9.49
C THR A 42 11.12 12.76 -10.99
N PRO A 43 9.93 12.25 -11.37
CA PRO A 43 9.54 12.15 -12.78
C PRO A 43 9.47 13.53 -13.45
N ARG A 44 9.51 13.58 -14.79
CA ARG A 44 9.43 14.85 -15.55
C ARG A 44 8.18 15.69 -15.22
N GLY A 45 7.05 15.04 -14.92
CA GLY A 45 5.82 15.71 -14.47
C GLY A 45 5.78 16.05 -12.97
N GLY A 46 6.92 15.97 -12.29
CA GLY A 46 7.05 16.25 -10.87
C GLY A 46 6.46 15.16 -9.97
N VAL A 47 6.34 15.48 -8.68
CA VAL A 47 5.80 14.60 -7.63
C VAL A 47 4.41 14.03 -7.93
N ALA A 48 3.59 14.75 -8.71
CA ALA A 48 2.24 14.30 -9.05
C ALA A 48 2.21 13.04 -9.93
N MET A 49 3.32 12.73 -10.61
CA MET A 49 3.48 11.55 -11.46
C MET A 49 3.97 10.31 -10.72
N LEU A 50 4.25 10.41 -9.42
CA LEU A 50 4.50 9.22 -8.60
C LEU A 50 3.22 8.41 -8.43
N ASP A 51 3.36 7.11 -8.23
CA ASP A 51 2.25 6.21 -7.95
C ASP A 51 1.36 6.76 -6.83
N LEU A 52 0.05 6.79 -7.09
CA LEU A 52 -0.93 7.05 -6.04
C LEU A 52 -1.12 5.77 -5.22
N ASP A 53 -0.99 5.86 -3.91
CA ASP A 53 -1.36 4.78 -3.02
C ASP A 53 -2.89 4.76 -2.85
N LEU A 54 -3.55 4.01 -3.73
CA LEU A 54 -5.01 3.95 -3.77
C LEU A 54 -5.61 3.40 -2.47
N ALA A 55 -4.97 2.40 -1.87
CA ALA A 55 -5.44 1.81 -0.61
C ALA A 55 -5.45 2.86 0.51
N THR A 56 -4.33 3.57 0.68
CA THR A 56 -4.24 4.66 1.67
C THR A 56 -5.21 5.79 1.35
N PHE A 57 -5.40 6.13 0.07
CA PHE A 57 -6.33 7.19 -0.33
C PHE A 57 -7.78 6.84 0.04
N LEU A 58 -8.22 5.62 -0.28
CA LEU A 58 -9.58 5.14 0.01
C LEU A 58 -9.83 5.04 1.53
N ALA A 59 -8.86 4.55 2.30
CA ALA A 59 -8.96 4.50 3.77
C ALA A 59 -9.16 5.90 4.38
N VAL A 60 -8.30 6.87 4.01
CA VAL A 60 -8.40 8.26 4.50
C VAL A 60 -9.70 8.93 4.04
N LYS A 61 -10.25 8.54 2.88
CA LYS A 61 -11.54 9.04 2.42
C LYS A 61 -12.68 8.47 3.24
N ALA A 62 -12.70 7.16 3.51
CA ALA A 62 -13.74 6.52 4.31
C ALA A 62 -13.86 7.12 5.73
N ASP A 63 -12.72 7.41 6.37
CA ASP A 63 -12.70 8.00 7.73
C ASP A 63 -13.29 9.41 7.81
N LYS A 64 -13.28 10.16 6.69
CA LYS A 64 -13.82 11.52 6.65
C LYS A 64 -15.32 11.59 6.43
N GLU A 65 -15.89 10.56 5.82
CA GLU A 65 -17.34 10.47 5.58
C GLU A 65 -18.11 9.99 6.82
N HIS A 66 -17.39 9.53 7.86
CA HIS A 66 -17.98 9.17 9.15
C HIS A 66 -17.54 10.17 10.23
N PRO A 67 -18.28 11.29 10.45
CA PRO A 67 -18.06 12.13 11.62
C PRO A 67 -18.16 11.26 12.86
N GLN A 68 -17.13 11.25 13.69
CA GLN A 68 -17.10 10.53 14.96
C GLN A 68 -18.31 10.92 15.82
N MET A 69 -19.34 10.06 15.86
CA MET A 69 -20.18 9.93 17.04
C MET A 69 -19.36 9.26 18.14
N ALA A 70 -18.42 10.00 18.72
CA ALA A 70 -17.77 9.62 19.96
C ALA A 70 -18.53 10.28 21.12
N SER A 71 -19.66 9.67 21.48
CA SER A 71 -20.15 9.68 22.86
C SER A 71 -20.02 8.25 23.37
N ARG A 72 -19.01 8.04 24.21
CA ARG A 72 -18.81 6.82 25.00
C ARG A 72 -20.05 6.50 25.84
N SER A 73 -20.51 5.27 25.78
CA SER A 73 -20.76 4.45 26.97
C SER A 73 -21.13 3.03 26.56
N GLN A 74 -20.24 2.08 26.87
CA GLN A 74 -20.64 0.69 27.10
C GLN A 74 -21.61 0.66 28.29
N PRO A 75 -22.63 -0.22 28.25
CA PRO A 75 -22.61 -1.30 29.21
C PRO A 75 -22.94 -2.67 28.58
N ASP A 76 -22.23 -3.66 29.11
CA ASP A 76 -22.47 -5.08 29.03
C ASP A 76 -23.92 -5.41 29.48
N LEU A 77 -24.73 -6.09 28.64
CA LEU A 77 -25.80 -6.95 29.14
C LEU A 77 -26.19 -8.01 28.09
N ALA A 78 -25.88 -9.25 28.45
CA ALA A 78 -26.36 -10.46 27.79
C ALA A 78 -27.90 -10.55 27.83
N THR A 79 -28.55 -10.75 26.67
CA THR A 79 -29.85 -11.43 26.62
C THR A 79 -29.96 -12.26 25.35
N LYS A 80 -30.24 -13.55 25.53
CA LYS A 80 -30.45 -14.55 24.48
C LYS A 80 -31.73 -14.25 23.68
N GLY A 81 -31.67 -14.47 22.36
CA GLY A 81 -32.83 -14.45 21.47
C GLY A 81 -32.56 -15.30 20.24
N LEU A 82 -32.92 -16.58 20.34
CA LEU A 82 -32.93 -17.56 19.26
C LEU A 82 -34.14 -17.31 18.35
N CYS A 83 -33.93 -16.94 17.09
CA CYS A 83 -34.86 -17.23 16.00
C CYS A 83 -34.06 -17.76 14.81
N LYS A 84 -34.32 -19.03 14.47
CA LYS A 84 -33.79 -19.70 13.27
C LYS A 84 -34.38 -19.05 12.02
N GLU A 85 -33.53 -18.60 11.09
CA GLU A 85 -33.81 -18.76 9.66
C GLU A 85 -32.51 -18.99 8.88
N LYS A 86 -32.65 -19.67 7.73
CA LYS A 86 -31.74 -20.68 7.19
C LYS A 86 -30.47 -20.15 6.50
N VAL A 87 -29.45 -21.01 6.63
CA VAL A 87 -28.16 -21.07 5.93
C VAL A 87 -28.30 -20.99 4.40
N ILE A 88 -27.49 -20.14 3.76
CA ILE A 88 -26.91 -20.39 2.44
C ILE A 88 -25.40 -20.09 2.51
N THR A 89 -24.64 -20.96 3.17
CA THR A 89 -23.20 -21.11 2.95
C THR A 89 -23.00 -22.31 2.04
N GLN A 90 -23.07 -22.11 0.72
CA GLN A 90 -22.49 -23.06 -0.22
C GLN A 90 -21.88 -22.28 -1.39
N GLN A 91 -20.55 -22.35 -1.51
CA GLN A 91 -19.88 -22.05 -2.76
C GLN A 91 -20.10 -23.24 -3.71
N PRO A 92 -20.36 -23.02 -5.01
CA PRO A 92 -20.49 -24.11 -5.95
C PRO A 92 -19.18 -24.88 -6.02
N VAL A 93 -19.25 -26.20 -5.79
CA VAL A 93 -18.14 -27.11 -6.06
C VAL A 93 -18.12 -27.34 -7.57
N GLY A 94 -17.04 -26.92 -8.25
CA GLY A 94 -16.97 -26.98 -9.70
C GLY A 94 -15.61 -26.57 -10.29
N LEU A 95 -14.64 -27.48 -10.16
CA LEU A 95 -13.55 -27.80 -11.09
C LEU A 95 -13.13 -26.73 -12.14
N CYS A 96 -12.02 -26.04 -11.85
CA CYS A 96 -10.98 -25.77 -12.85
C CYS A 96 -9.64 -26.16 -12.23
N GLN A 97 -9.30 -27.45 -12.30
CA GLN A 97 -7.93 -27.90 -12.15
C GLN A 97 -7.26 -27.70 -13.50
N ASP A 98 -6.48 -26.63 -13.63
CA ASP A 98 -5.41 -26.62 -14.62
C ASP A 98 -4.11 -26.46 -13.85
N ALA A 99 -3.30 -27.51 -13.89
CA ALA A 99 -1.99 -27.54 -13.28
C ALA A 99 -1.13 -26.48 -13.96
N VAL A 100 -0.92 -25.35 -13.29
CA VAL A 100 0.08 -24.37 -13.71
C VAL A 100 1.45 -25.05 -13.53
N PRO A 101 2.23 -25.27 -14.60
CA PRO A 101 3.58 -25.78 -14.43
C PRO A 101 4.39 -24.77 -13.61
N PRO A 102 5.32 -25.22 -12.73
CA PRO A 102 6.12 -24.31 -11.93
C PRO A 102 6.91 -23.39 -12.85
N VAL A 103 6.66 -22.08 -12.74
CA VAL A 103 7.45 -21.05 -13.41
C VAL A 103 8.86 -21.14 -12.83
N LEU A 104 9.78 -21.68 -13.62
CA LEU A 104 11.20 -21.67 -13.31
C LEU A 104 11.67 -20.22 -13.38
N PHE A 105 11.77 -19.57 -12.22
CA PHE A 105 12.48 -18.30 -12.11
C PHE A 105 13.92 -18.51 -12.58
N PRO A 106 14.46 -17.64 -13.46
CA PRO A 106 15.89 -17.63 -13.75
C PRO A 106 16.61 -17.39 -12.43
N ARG A 107 17.32 -18.40 -11.93
CA ARG A 107 18.25 -18.20 -10.82
C ARG A 107 19.36 -17.29 -11.32
N HIS A 108 19.26 -16.01 -10.98
CA HIS A 108 20.40 -15.11 -11.03
C HIS A 108 21.52 -15.76 -10.23
N SER A 109 22.53 -16.25 -10.95
CA SER A 109 23.77 -16.76 -10.43
C SER A 109 24.61 -15.61 -9.87
N CYS A 110 24.13 -14.97 -8.80
CA CYS A 110 24.97 -14.12 -7.97
C CYS A 110 25.74 -14.99 -6.98
N CYS A 111 26.70 -15.74 -7.51
CA CYS A 111 27.82 -16.30 -6.76
C CYS A 111 29.10 -16.17 -7.60
N ARG A 112 29.55 -14.93 -7.86
CA ARG A 112 30.98 -14.70 -8.02
C ARG A 112 31.54 -14.38 -6.63
N PRO A 113 32.41 -15.21 -6.06
CA PRO A 113 33.34 -14.69 -5.07
C PRO A 113 34.31 -13.79 -5.84
N CYS A 114 34.15 -12.48 -5.71
CA CYS A 114 35.27 -11.57 -5.97
C CYS A 114 36.31 -11.83 -4.89
N LEU A 115 37.22 -12.77 -5.18
CA LEU A 115 38.47 -12.90 -4.48
C LEU A 115 39.37 -11.76 -4.95
N CYS A 116 39.70 -10.93 -3.98
CA CYS A 116 40.71 -9.89 -4.02
C CYS A 116 42.03 -10.43 -4.58
N CYS A 117 42.59 -9.73 -5.57
CA CYS A 117 44.02 -9.55 -5.84
C CYS A 117 44.14 -8.23 -6.60
#